data_AF-A0A520PDQ5-F1
#
_entry.id   AF-A0A520PDQ5-F1
#
_cell.length_a   1.000
_cell.length_b   1.000
_cell.length_c   1.000
_cell.angle_alpha   90.00
_cell.angle_beta   90.00
_cell.angle_gamma   90.00
#
_symmetry.space_group_name_H-M   'P 1'
#
loop_
_entity.id
_entity.type
_entity.pdbx_description
1 polymer ?
#
loop_
_entity_poly.entity_id
_entity_poly.type
_entity_poly.pdbx_seq_one_letter_code
_entity_poly.pdbx_strand_id
1 'polypeptide(L)'
;MAFDQPACNKCETTLVSQLFCFSCKTLQHFPKGIDFFEVLGFPVSFEIKSAELELRYQELSLELHPDFYGSSSESEKLLSETATAILNSAYK
;
A
#
# COMPACT_ATOMS: atom_id res chain seq x y z
N MET A 1 15.35 10.17 -12.79
CA MET A 1 14.02 9.63 -13.07
C MET A 1 13.23 9.83 -11.79
N ALA A 2 12.30 10.79 -11.79
CA ALA A 2 11.55 11.14 -10.60
C ALA A 2 10.54 10.01 -10.33
N PHE A 3 10.65 9.37 -9.16
CA PHE A 3 9.53 8.61 -8.62
C PHE A 3 8.43 9.64 -8.40
N ASP A 4 7.38 9.62 -9.23
CA ASP A 4 6.21 10.45 -9.05
C ASP A 4 5.47 9.87 -7.84
N GLN A 5 5.91 10.26 -6.65
CA GLN A 5 5.32 9.79 -5.41
C GLN A 5 3.89 10.34 -5.39
N PRO A 6 2.86 9.48 -5.47
CA PRO A 6 1.51 9.99 -5.57
C PRO A 6 1.17 10.73 -4.29
N ALA A 7 0.55 11.89 -4.44
CA ALA A 7 0.07 12.64 -3.29
C ALA A 7 -1.21 11.99 -2.77
N CYS A 8 -1.34 11.91 -1.45
CA CYS A 8 -2.58 11.49 -0.82
C CYS A 8 -3.71 12.46 -1.17
N ASN A 9 -4.85 11.92 -1.60
CA ASN A 9 -6.03 12.74 -1.92
C ASN A 9 -6.63 13.49 -0.71
N LYS A 10 -6.21 13.13 0.51
CA LYS A 10 -6.80 13.61 1.76
C LYS A 10 -5.87 14.51 2.58
N CYS A 11 -4.56 14.29 2.51
CA CYS A 11 -3.59 15.08 3.28
C CYS A 11 -2.47 15.70 2.43
N GLU A 12 -2.51 15.56 1.11
CA GLU A 12 -1.53 16.12 0.15
C GLU A 12 -0.07 15.72 0.42
N THR A 13 0.15 14.79 1.36
CA THR A 13 1.46 14.23 1.67
C THR A 13 1.89 13.25 0.60
N THR A 14 3.19 13.22 0.37
CA THR A 14 3.91 12.19 -0.37
C THR A 14 3.57 10.78 0.14
N LEU A 15 2.88 9.99 -0.68
CA LEU A 15 2.66 8.57 -0.36
C LEU A 15 3.93 7.79 -0.60
N VAL A 16 4.34 7.03 0.42
CA VAL A 16 5.36 6.00 0.25
C VAL A 16 4.75 4.81 -0.49
N SER A 17 3.52 4.42 -0.15
CA SER A 17 2.78 3.32 -0.79
C SER A 17 1.47 3.84 -1.36
N GLN A 18 1.15 3.54 -2.62
CA GLN A 18 -0.11 4.07 -3.19
C GLN A 18 -1.37 3.39 -2.62
N LEU A 19 -1.23 2.25 -1.93
CA LEU A 19 -2.36 1.58 -1.28
C LEU A 19 -2.76 2.26 0.03
N PHE A 20 -1.79 2.83 0.75
CA PHE A 20 -1.98 3.28 2.12
C PHE A 20 -1.20 4.54 2.44
N CYS A 21 -1.90 5.49 3.07
CA CYS A 21 -1.32 6.72 3.55
C CYS A 21 -0.82 6.57 4.99
N PHE A 22 0.49 6.47 5.20
CA PHE A 22 1.09 6.39 6.55
C PHE A 22 0.85 7.65 7.41
N SER A 23 0.65 8.82 6.79
CA SER A 23 0.41 10.07 7.54
C SER A 23 -1.03 10.22 8.03
N CYS A 24 -1.99 9.80 7.22
CA CYS A 24 -3.42 10.00 7.46
C CYS A 24 -4.17 8.71 7.79
N LYS A 25 -3.45 7.57 7.81
CA LYS A 25 -3.94 6.21 8.04
C LYS A 25 -5.22 5.90 7.27
N THR A 26 -5.30 6.42 6.06
CA THR A 26 -6.46 6.28 5.18
C THR A 26 -6.05 5.45 3.98
N LEU A 27 -6.91 4.50 3.64
CA LEU A 27 -6.73 3.65 2.49
C LEU A 27 -7.02 4.47 1.23
N GLN A 28 -6.10 4.43 0.28
CA GLN A 28 -6.23 5.20 -0.96
C GLN A 28 -6.91 4.34 -2.02
N HIS A 29 -7.67 4.98 -2.91
CA HIS A 29 -8.20 4.30 -4.08
C HIS A 29 -7.08 4.16 -5.11
N PHE A 30 -6.69 2.93 -5.43
CA PHE A 30 -5.67 2.63 -6.42
C PHE A 30 -6.29 1.95 -7.66
N PRO A 31 -5.78 2.24 -8.87
CA PRO A 31 -6.20 1.54 -10.07
C PRO A 31 -5.71 0.08 -10.06
N LYS A 32 -6.50 -0.83 -10.66
CA LYS A 32 -6.04 -2.20 -10.94
C LYS A 32 -4.95 -2.15 -12.00
N GLY A 33 -3.69 -2.39 -11.61
CA GLY A 33 -2.52 -2.33 -12.50
C GLY A 33 -1.32 -1.55 -11.97
N ILE A 34 -1.36 -1.15 -10.70
CA ILE A 34 -0.20 -0.60 -9.98
C ILE A 34 0.95 -1.62 -9.91
N ASP A 35 2.18 -1.10 -10.03
CA ASP A 35 3.39 -1.89 -9.92
C ASP A 35 3.68 -2.32 -8.46
N PHE A 36 4.22 -3.53 -8.29
CA PHE A 36 4.50 -4.11 -6.97
C PHE A 36 5.50 -3.29 -6.16
N PHE A 37 6.49 -2.66 -6.80
CA PHE A 37 7.43 -1.78 -6.14
C PHE A 37 6.71 -0.54 -5.57
N GLU A 38 5.74 0.01 -6.29
CA GLU A 38 4.93 1.15 -5.84
C GLU A 38 3.92 0.78 -4.74
N VAL A 39 3.41 -0.45 -4.76
CA VAL A 39 2.58 -1.01 -3.69
C VAL A 39 3.36 -1.06 -2.37
N LEU A 40 4.57 -1.61 -2.40
CA LEU A 40 5.43 -1.77 -1.23
C LEU A 40 6.11 -0.46 -0.83
N GLY A 41 6.13 0.52 -1.73
CA GLY A 41 6.76 1.81 -1.55
C GLY A 41 8.28 1.77 -1.61
N PHE A 42 8.81 0.85 -2.43
CA PHE A 42 10.22 0.77 -2.75
C PHE A 42 10.50 1.37 -4.11
N PRO A 43 11.69 1.96 -4.31
CA PRO A 43 12.16 2.29 -5.64
C PRO A 43 12.32 0.99 -6.45
N VAL A 44 11.94 1.03 -7.73
CA VAL A 44 12.20 -0.06 -8.68
C VAL A 44 13.72 -0.23 -8.78
N SER A 45 14.23 -1.22 -8.07
CA SER A 45 15.67 -1.47 -7.92
C SER A 45 15.89 -2.96 -7.72
N PHE A 46 16.98 -3.45 -8.29
CA PHE A 46 17.34 -4.87 -8.17
C PHE A 46 17.94 -5.19 -6.79
N GLU A 47 18.53 -4.19 -6.12
CA GLU A 47 19.20 -4.32 -4.82
C GLU A 47 18.24 -4.13 -3.64
N ILE A 48 17.10 -4.81 -3.63
CA ILE A 48 16.19 -4.80 -2.46
C ILE A 48 16.58 -5.91 -1.50
N LYS A 49 16.84 -5.56 -0.24
CA LYS A 49 17.04 -6.56 0.81
C LYS A 49 15.71 -7.21 1.15
N SER A 50 15.62 -8.53 0.99
CA SER A 50 14.46 -9.32 1.37
C SER A 50 14.01 -9.11 2.82
N ALA A 51 14.95 -8.86 3.74
CA ALA A 51 14.63 -8.53 5.13
C ALA A 51 13.86 -7.21 5.28
N GLU A 52 14.21 -6.17 4.51
CA GLU A 52 13.50 -4.89 4.50
C GLU A 52 12.14 -5.02 3.80
N LEU A 53 12.09 -5.82 2.72
CA LEU A 53 10.88 -6.14 2.00
C LEU A 53 9.85 -6.85 2.89
N GLU A 54 10.26 -7.88 3.63
CA GLU A 54 9.40 -8.65 4.52
C GLU A 54 8.86 -7.80 5.67
N LEU A 55 9.73 -7.00 6.31
CA LEU A 55 9.32 -6.05 7.35
C LEU A 55 8.25 -5.10 6.82
N ARG A 56 8.50 -4.50 5.64
CA ARG A 56 7.59 -3.54 5.02
C ARG A 56 6.26 -4.19 4.65
N TYR A 57 6.31 -5.40 4.10
CA TYR A 57 5.13 -6.20 3.79
C TYR A 57 4.31 -6.50 5.05
N GLN A 58 4.94 -6.90 6.15
CA GLN A 58 4.23 -7.18 7.41
C GLN A 58 3.57 -5.92 7.98
N GLU A 59 4.28 -4.79 8.00
CA GLU A 59 3.71 -3.51 8.45
C GLU A 59 2.50 -3.11 7.60
N LEU A 60 2.62 -3.15 6.28
CA LEU A 60 1.54 -2.82 5.36
C LEU A 60 0.36 -3.79 5.48
N SER A 61 0.63 -5.10 5.62
CA SER A 61 -0.41 -6.13 5.75
C SER A 61 -1.22 -5.95 7.02
N LEU A 62 -0.57 -5.54 8.12
CA LEU A 62 -1.24 -5.19 9.36
C LEU A 62 -2.06 -3.91 9.21
N GLU A 63 -1.53 -2.85 8.60
CA GLU A 63 -2.27 -1.58 8.46
C GLU A 63 -3.43 -1.66 7.44
N LEU A 64 -3.27 -2.47 6.38
CA LEU A 64 -4.30 -2.71 5.36
C LEU A 64 -5.28 -3.83 5.75
N HIS A 65 -5.11 -4.44 6.92
CA HIS A 65 -5.86 -5.63 7.29
C HIS A 65 -7.37 -5.32 7.37
N PRO A 66 -8.24 -6.11 6.70
CA PRO A 66 -9.68 -5.84 6.64
C PRO A 66 -10.38 -5.89 8.00
N ASP A 67 -9.73 -6.42 9.02
CA ASP A 67 -10.22 -6.45 10.41
C ASP A 67 -10.36 -5.02 10.99
N PHE A 68 -9.48 -4.08 10.64
CA PHE A 68 -9.61 -2.67 11.00
C PHE A 68 -10.80 -1.99 10.31
N TYR A 69 -11.14 -2.47 9.12
CA TYR A 69 -12.25 -1.95 8.29
C TYR A 69 -13.55 -2.74 8.49
N GLY A 70 -13.61 -3.64 9.46
CA GLY A 70 -14.81 -4.42 9.79
C GLY A 70 -15.99 -3.55 10.23
N SER A 71 -15.73 -2.35 10.76
CA SER A 71 -16.74 -1.34 11.10
C SER A 71 -16.87 -0.20 10.07
N SER A 72 -16.07 -0.22 9.00
CA SER A 72 -16.11 0.77 7.91
C SER A 72 -17.13 0.38 6.84
N SER A 73 -17.32 1.25 5.84
CA SER A 73 -18.20 0.99 4.70
C SER A 73 -17.76 -0.25 3.91
N GLU A 74 -18.73 -0.96 3.32
CA GLU A 74 -18.49 -2.14 2.49
C GLU A 74 -17.45 -1.88 1.38
N SER A 75 -17.48 -0.68 0.79
CA SER A 75 -16.50 -0.25 -0.21
C SER A 75 -15.07 -0.22 0.32
N GLU A 76 -14.85 0.29 1.54
CA GLU A 76 -13.51 0.31 2.15
C GLU A 76 -13.05 -1.09 2.53
N LYS A 77 -13.96 -1.94 3.01
CA LYS A 77 -13.65 -3.34 3.33
C LYS A 77 -13.19 -4.12 2.10
N LEU A 78 -13.90 -3.99 0.98
CA LEU A 78 -13.52 -4.56 -0.33
C LEU A 78 -12.18 -4.02 -0.83
N LEU A 79 -11.96 -2.72 -0.67
CA LEU A 79 -10.69 -2.06 -1.01
C LEU A 79 -9.52 -2.61 -0.18
N SER A 80 -9.73 -2.80 1.12
CA SER A 80 -8.74 -3.36 2.06
C SER A 80 -8.39 -4.80 1.72
N GLU A 81 -9.39 -5.62 1.42
CA GLU A 81 -9.20 -7.00 0.98
C GLU A 81 -8.40 -7.05 -0.34
N THR A 82 -8.78 -6.22 -1.31
CA THR A 82 -8.08 -6.13 -2.60
C THR A 82 -6.64 -5.64 -2.42
N ALA A 83 -6.42 -4.63 -1.58
CA ALA A 83 -5.10 -4.08 -1.28
C ALA A 83 -4.20 -5.15 -0.65
N THR A 84 -4.74 -5.89 0.33
CA THR A 84 -4.04 -7.00 0.99
C THR A 84 -3.71 -8.13 0.01
N ALA A 85 -4.63 -8.47 -0.90
CA ALA A 85 -4.38 -9.49 -1.93
C ALA A 85 -3.29 -9.08 -2.92
N ILE A 86 -3.26 -7.81 -3.33
CA ILE A 86 -2.22 -7.26 -4.21
C ILE A 86 -0.87 -7.23 -3.48
N LEU A 87 -0.85 -6.77 -2.22
CA LEU A 87 0.35 -6.75 -1.39
C LEU A 87 0.96 -8.15 -1.21
N ASN A 88 0.11 -9.16 -0.98
CA ASN A 88 0.52 -10.56 -0.95
C ASN A 88 1.10 -11.03 -2.29
N SER A 89 0.47 -10.63 -3.38
CA SER A 89 0.93 -10.98 -4.74
C SER A 89 2.23 -10.26 -5.11
N ALA A 90 2.47 -9.06 -4.55
CA ALA A 90 3.69 -8.28 -4.72
C ALA A 90 4.89 -8.89 -3.98
N TYR A 91 4.63 -9.54 -2.85
CA TYR A 91 5.66 -10.15 -2.01
C TYR A 91 6.08 -11.57 -2.45
N LYS A 92 5.14 -12.32 -3.05
CA LYS A 92 5.30 -13.75 -3.35
C LYS A 92 6.07 -14.00 -4.64
#